data_AF-X6J1U2-F1
#
_entry.id   AF-X6J1U2-F1
#
_cell.length_a   1.000
_cell.length_b   1.000
_cell.length_c   1.000
_cell.angle_alpha   90.00
_cell.angle_beta   90.00
_cell.angle_gamma   90.00
#
_symmetry.space_group_name_H-M   'P 1'
#
loop_
_entity.id
_entity.type
_entity.pdbx_description
1 polymer ?
#
loop_
_entity_poly.entity_id
_entity_poly.type
_entity_poly.pdbx_seq_one_letter_code
_entity_poly.pdbx_strand_id
1 'polypeptide(L)' 'MPVHQSLAKTLVYCTEVSPDTFDPALASGSRDASVTALYNRMVEFEPGTTKVRPERMAETLIAFVRG' A
#
# COMPACT_ATOMS: atom_id res chain seq x y z
N MET A 1 29.89 -5.78 5.60
CA MET A 1 29.68 -5.80 4.14
C MET A 1 28.32 -5.17 3.84
N PRO A 2 28.24 -3.91 3.39
CA PRO A 2 26.97 -3.31 2.99
C PRO A 2 26.64 -3.74 1.56
N VAL A 3 25.60 -4.56 1.39
CA VAL A 3 25.02 -4.81 0.07
C VAL A 3 24.17 -3.60 -0.28
N HIS A 4 24.76 -2.63 -0.97
CA HIS A 4 24.04 -1.51 -1.57
C HIS A 4 23.21 -2.06 -2.74
N GLN A 5 21.97 -2.47 -2.46
CA GLN A 5 21.03 -2.83 -3.52
C GLN A 5 20.73 -1.58 -4.35
N SER A 6 20.77 -1.73 -5.67
CA SER A 6 20.55 -0.64 -6.65
C SER A 6 19.30 0.19 -6.30
N LEU A 7 19.51 1.41 -5.79
CA LEU A 7 18.46 2.31 -5.34
C LEU A 7 17.87 3.08 -6.52
N ALA A 8 17.03 2.43 -7.33
CA ALA A 8 16.13 3.14 -8.22
C ALA A 8 15.13 3.94 -7.35
N LYS A 9 15.47 5.19 -7.01
CA LYS A 9 14.71 6.13 -6.14
C LYS A 9 14.23 5.49 -4.83
N THR A 10 15.15 5.31 -3.90
CA THR A 10 14.80 4.83 -2.56
C THR A 10 14.21 5.95 -1.72
N LEU A 11 12.96 5.77 -1.32
CA LEU A 11 12.32 6.56 -0.27
C LEU A 11 12.67 5.93 1.08
N VAL A 12 13.40 6.65 1.92
CA VAL A 12 13.62 6.26 3.31
C VAL A 12 12.49 6.87 4.14
N TYR A 13 11.69 6.01 4.78
CA TYR A 13 10.55 6.43 5.59
C TYR A 13 10.73 5.94 7.03
N CYS A 14 10.73 6.88 7.98
CA CYS A 14 10.77 6.58 9.40
C CYS A 14 9.36 6.22 9.87
N THR A 15 9.18 4.99 10.32
CA THR A 15 7.90 4.51 10.86
C THR A 15 7.84 4.78 12.36
N GLU A 16 6.66 5.13 12.87
CA GLU A 16 6.44 5.45 14.30
C GLU A 16 6.76 4.26 15.22
N VAL A 17 6.55 3.04 14.73
CA VAL A 17 6.83 1.80 15.44
C VAL A 17 7.17 0.71 14.43
N SER A 18 8.08 -0.19 14.82
CA SER A 18 8.36 -1.39 14.05
C SER A 18 7.07 -2.21 13.85
N PRO A 19 6.87 -2.84 12.68
CA PRO A 19 5.66 -3.59 12.44
C PRO A 19 5.58 -4.84 13.30
N ASP A 20 4.56 -4.89 14.17
CA ASP A 20 4.24 -6.06 14.99
C ASP A 20 3.89 -7.28 14.12
N THR A 21 3.22 -7.05 12.98
CA THR A 21 2.77 -8.07 12.04
C THR A 21 2.48 -7.42 10.69
N PHE A 22 2.68 -8.17 9.60
CA PHE A 22 2.40 -7.72 8.23
C PHE A 22 0.98 -8.08 7.74
N ASP A 23 0.24 -8.90 8.48
CA ASP A 23 -1.17 -9.19 8.19
C ASP A 23 -2.03 -7.94 8.48
N PRO A 24 -2.69 -7.34 7.46
CA PRO A 24 -3.53 -6.17 7.64
C PRO A 24 -4.72 -6.40 8.59
N ALA A 25 -5.17 -7.64 8.77
CA ALA A 25 -6.27 -7.96 9.68
C ALA A 25 -5.86 -7.89 11.16
N LEU A 26 -4.59 -8.12 11.44
CA LEU A 26 -4.05 -8.20 12.81
C LEU A 26 -3.20 -6.97 13.19
N ALA A 27 -2.64 -6.27 12.20
CA ALA A 27 -1.83 -5.09 12.42
C ALA A 27 -2.68 -3.90 12.90
N SER A 28 -2.31 -3.32 14.05
CA SER A 28 -2.97 -2.14 14.64
C SER A 28 -2.11 -0.88 14.59
N GLY A 29 -0.80 -0.99 14.88
CA GLY A 29 0.10 0.16 15.05
C GLY A 29 0.95 0.55 13.83
N SER A 30 1.51 -0.40 13.10
CA SER A 30 2.44 -0.12 11.98
C SER A 30 1.81 -0.40 10.61
N ARG A 31 0.65 0.21 10.38
CA ARG A 31 -0.09 0.04 9.10
C ARG A 31 0.57 0.77 7.94
N ASP A 32 1.36 1.79 8.22
CA ASP A 32 2.05 2.59 7.21
C ASP A 32 3.23 1.84 6.59
N ALA A 33 3.89 0.98 7.37
CA ALA A 33 4.99 0.13 6.90
C ALA A 33 4.51 -1.10 6.12
N SER A 34 3.31 -1.58 6.42
CA SER A 34 2.79 -2.87 5.95
C SER A 34 1.62 -2.69 5.00
N VAL A 35 0.44 -2.33 5.52
CA VAL A 35 -0.82 -2.23 4.78
C VAL A 35 -0.72 -1.25 3.62
N THR A 36 -0.18 -0.05 3.86
CA THR A 36 -0.12 1.00 2.85
C THR A 36 0.95 0.73 1.79
N ALA A 37 2.02 0.00 2.12
CA ALA A 37 3.13 -0.26 1.21
C ALA A 37 3.03 -1.57 0.44
N LEU A 38 2.39 -2.61 1.01
CA LEU A 38 2.40 -3.97 0.47
C LEU A 38 1.05 -4.46 -0.08
N TYR A 39 -0.07 -3.90 0.39
CA TYR A 39 -1.39 -4.44 0.08
C TYR A 39 -2.29 -3.41 -0.62
N ASN A 40 -2.83 -3.79 -1.77
CA ASN A 40 -3.86 -3.01 -2.44
C ASN A 40 -5.23 -3.33 -1.84
N ARG A 41 -6.06 -2.29 -1.67
CA ARG A 41 -7.47 -2.45 -1.28
C ARG A 41 -8.33 -2.59 -2.54
N MET A 42 -9.63 -2.85 -2.39
CA MET A 42 -10.55 -2.81 -3.55
C MET A 42 -10.87 -1.38 -3.97
N VAL A 43 -10.79 -0.45 -3.02
CA VAL A 43 -11.00 0.97 -3.22
C VAL A 43 -9.91 1.74 -2.48
N GLU A 44 -9.48 2.85 -3.06
CA GLU A 44 -8.50 3.76 -2.48
C GLU A 44 -9.03 5.20 -2.59
N PHE A 45 -8.49 6.09 -1.76
CA PHE A 45 -8.72 7.52 -1.91
C PHE A 45 -7.79 8.10 -2.96
N GLU A 46 -8.27 9.07 -3.73
CA GLU A 46 -7.37 9.88 -4.56
C GLU A 46 -6.32 10.56 -3.68
N PRO A 47 -5.02 10.57 -4.08
CA PRO A 47 -3.98 11.23 -3.31
C PRO A 47 -4.33 12.69 -3.01
N GLY A 48 -4.42 13.03 -1.72
CA GLY A 48 -4.73 14.38 -1.26
C GLY A 48 -6.22 14.77 -1.31
N THR A 49 -7.14 13.85 -1.61
CA THR A 49 -8.59 14.09 -1.52
C THR A 49 -9.30 13.01 -0.71
N THR A 50 -10.56 13.23 -0.37
CA THR A 50 -11.43 12.25 0.28
C THR A 50 -12.35 11.52 -0.72
N LYS A 51 -12.10 11.69 -2.03
CA LYS A 51 -12.84 11.00 -3.08
C LYS A 51 -12.36 9.56 -3.20
N VAL A 52 -13.31 8.63 -3.14
CA VAL A 52 -13.05 7.19 -3.27
C VAL A 52 -13.02 6.82 -4.76
N ARG A 53 -12.01 6.05 -5.14
CA ARG A 53 -11.88 5.44 -6.47
C ARG A 53 -11.66 3.94 -6.36
N PRO A 54 -12.04 3.16 -7.39
CA PRO A 54 -11.62 1.78 -7.49
C PRO A 54 -10.09 1.74 -7.59
N GLU A 55 -9.50 0.80 -6.89
CA GLU A 55 -8.08 0.48 -7.09
C GLU A 55 -7.86 -0.15 -8.47
N ARG A 56 -6.64 -0.10 -9.01
CA ARG A 56 -6.37 -0.60 -10.37
C ARG A 56 -6.83 -2.05 -10.57
N MET A 57 -6.73 -2.87 -9.52
CA MET A 57 -7.22 -4.25 -9.53
C MET A 57 -8.75 -4.31 -9.66
N ALA A 58 -9.48 -3.47 -8.92
CA ALA A 58 -10.93 -3.40 -9.01
C ALA A 58 -11.41 -2.73 -10.31
N GLU A 59 -10.69 -1.71 -10.79
CA GLU A 59 -10.98 -1.03 -12.05
C GLU A 59 -10.94 -2.01 -13.23
N THR A 60 -9.91 -2.88 -13.27
CA THR A 60 -9.77 -3.92 -14.30
C THR A 60 -10.91 -4.94 -14.24
N LEU A 61 -11.30 -5.37 -13.02
CA LEU A 61 -12.41 -6.30 -12.83
C LEU A 61 -13.74 -5.68 -13.29
N ILE A 62 -14.01 -4.41 -12.95
CA ILE A 62 -15.21 -3.69 -13.35
C ILE A 62 -15.27 -3.54 -14.88
N ALA A 63 -14.14 -3.26 -15.52
CA ALA A 63 -14.06 -3.20 -16.98
C ALA A 63 -14.34 -4.57 -17.63
N PHE A 64 -13.84 -5.66 -17.05
CA PHE A 64 -14.10 -7.01 -17.54
C PHE A 64 -15.57 -7.45 -17.39
N VAL A 65 -16.26 -7.10 -16.30
CA VAL A 65 -17.68 -7.44 -16.09
C VAL A 65 -18.61 -6.60 -16.98
N ARG A 66 -18.17 -5.43 -17.42
CA ARG A 66 -18.95 -4.50 -18.27
C ARG A 66 -18.68 -4.64 -19.77
N GLY A 67 -17.75 -5.52 -20.18
CA GLY A 67 -17.50 -5.91 -21.56
C GLY A 67 -18.20 -7.22 -21.90
#